data_AF-A0A3F2V300-F1
#
_entry.id   AF-A0A3F2V300-F1
#
_cell.length_a   1.000
_cell.length_b   1.000
_cell.length_c   1.000
_cell.angle_alpha   90.00
_cell.angle_beta   90.00
_cell.angle_gamma   90.00
#
_symmetry.space_group_name_H-M   'P 1'
#
loop_
_entity.id
_entity.type
_entity.pdbx_description
1 polymer ?
#
loop_
_entity_poly.entity_id
_entity_poly.type
_entity_poly.pdbx_seq_one_letter_code
_entity_poly.pdbx_strand_id
1 'polypeptide(L)'
;LAERADTLALSRPVLAEETGLHIEAGRHLVVEQVMNEAFIPNDLRLDSHRRMLVITGPNMGGKSTFMRQTALIAILAHIGSFVPAEKARIGSIDRIFTRIGSSDDLASGRSTFMVEMTETASILHNATRQSLVIMDEIGRGTSTFDGLSLAWACANYLSVKIQALTLFATHYFELTQLPDQVPNVVNVHLAAKEQGDTILFLHKVLEGPANQSYGLQVAKLAGVPAAVIENAKRKLSQLEKQDLNNQVLATANQPLQSDLFAEPPSPHPVVETLCKLDPDCINARQALDLIYKLKEMTEKP
;
A
#
# COMPACT_ATOMS: atom_id res chain seq x y z
N LEU A 1 12.00 33.27 -12.68
CA LEU A 1 10.71 32.61 -12.36
C LEU A 1 9.68 32.85 -13.46
N ALA A 2 9.39 34.10 -13.85
CA ALA A 2 8.41 34.38 -14.91
C ALA A 2 8.73 33.74 -16.27
N GLU A 3 9.98 33.84 -16.75
CA GLU A 3 10.40 33.16 -18.00
C GLU A 3 10.17 31.65 -17.92
N ARG A 4 10.66 30.98 -16.87
CA ARG A 4 10.41 29.54 -16.66
C ARG A 4 8.94 29.18 -16.58
N ALA A 5 8.11 30.05 -16.01
CA ALA A 5 6.67 29.82 -15.92
C ALA A 5 6.02 29.78 -17.30
N ASP A 6 6.43 30.67 -18.20
CA ASP A 6 5.96 30.71 -19.58
C ASP A 6 6.50 29.51 -20.39
N THR A 7 7.83 29.33 -20.39
CA THR A 7 8.51 28.27 -21.17
C THR A 7 8.07 26.85 -20.77
N LEU A 8 7.75 26.61 -19.49
CA LEU A 8 7.38 25.28 -18.98
C LEU A 8 5.87 25.11 -18.75
N ALA A 9 5.07 26.08 -19.20
CA ALA A 9 3.62 26.11 -19.02
C ALA A 9 3.20 25.85 -17.56
N LEU A 10 3.77 26.62 -16.63
CA LEU A 10 3.45 26.53 -15.20
C LEU A 10 2.20 27.36 -14.88
N SER A 11 1.44 26.95 -13.88
CA SER A 11 0.24 27.67 -13.43
C SER A 11 0.46 28.35 -12.07
N ARG A 12 -0.27 29.44 -11.82
CA ARG A 12 -0.22 30.14 -10.54
C ARG A 12 -0.96 29.31 -9.48
N PRO A 13 -0.30 28.85 -8.40
CA PRO A 13 -0.99 28.14 -7.34
C PRO A 13 -1.87 29.10 -6.52
N VAL A 14 -2.93 28.57 -5.94
CA VAL A 14 -3.73 29.23 -4.90
C VAL A 14 -3.19 28.78 -3.54
N LEU A 15 -2.65 29.72 -2.75
CA LEU A 15 -2.27 29.45 -1.37
C LEU A 15 -3.51 29.52 -0.47
N ALA A 16 -3.65 28.55 0.43
CA ALA A 16 -4.74 28.48 1.41
C ALA A 16 -4.18 28.40 2.82
N GLU A 17 -4.91 28.95 3.80
CA GLU A 17 -4.52 28.85 5.22
C GLU A 17 -4.75 27.44 5.77
N GLU A 18 -5.84 26.80 5.35
CA GLU A 18 -6.15 25.42 5.73
C GLU A 18 -5.12 24.43 5.18
N THR A 19 -4.66 23.50 6.00
CA THR A 19 -3.74 22.44 5.60
C THR A 19 -4.40 21.50 4.59
N GLY A 20 -3.77 21.33 3.43
CA GLY A 20 -4.23 20.44 2.37
C GLY A 20 -3.41 20.61 1.09
N LEU A 21 -3.52 19.64 0.18
CA LEU A 21 -2.88 19.65 -1.13
C LEU A 21 -3.89 19.16 -2.16
N HIS A 22 -4.27 20.04 -3.09
CA HIS A 22 -5.10 19.69 -4.23
C HIS A 22 -4.33 20.05 -5.49
N ILE A 23 -3.95 19.06 -6.29
CA ILE A 23 -3.16 19.22 -7.50
C ILE A 23 -3.93 18.53 -8.64
N GLU A 24 -4.23 19.29 -9.68
CA GLU A 24 -4.82 18.80 -10.93
C GLU A 24 -3.72 18.75 -11.99
N ALA A 25 -3.56 17.59 -12.63
CA ALA A 25 -2.57 17.32 -13.66
C ALA A 25 -1.12 17.72 -13.29
N GLY A 26 -0.68 17.33 -12.09
CA GLY A 26 0.67 17.59 -11.59
C GLY A 26 1.75 16.81 -12.33
N ARG A 27 2.88 17.49 -12.62
CA ARG A 27 4.03 16.97 -13.36
C ARG A 27 5.32 17.09 -12.57
N HIS A 28 6.28 16.22 -12.86
CA HIS A 28 7.63 16.31 -12.29
C HIS A 28 8.59 17.03 -13.24
N LEU A 29 8.88 18.31 -12.99
CA LEU A 29 9.69 19.17 -13.87
C LEU A 29 10.98 18.53 -14.40
N VAL A 30 11.80 17.92 -13.54
CA VAL A 30 13.08 17.34 -14.00
C VAL A 30 12.84 16.12 -14.89
N VAL A 31 12.01 15.18 -14.44
CA VAL A 31 11.69 13.95 -15.17
C VAL A 31 11.02 14.26 -16.51
N GLU A 32 10.07 15.21 -16.55
CA GLU A 32 9.41 15.68 -17.77
C GLU A 32 10.40 16.17 -18.83
N GLN A 33 11.52 16.79 -18.44
CA GLN A 33 12.50 17.35 -19.37
C GLN A 33 13.55 16.34 -19.86
N VAL A 34 13.76 15.24 -19.11
CA VAL A 34 14.76 14.22 -19.46
C VAL A 34 14.15 12.99 -20.13
N MET A 35 12.84 12.83 -20.08
CA MET A 35 12.15 11.73 -20.75
C MET A 35 12.02 12.00 -22.25
N ASN A 36 12.21 10.96 -23.06
CA ASN A 36 11.97 11.01 -24.51
C ASN A 36 10.48 10.88 -24.85
N GLU A 37 9.68 10.36 -23.92
CA GLU A 37 8.24 10.16 -24.05
C GLU A 37 7.48 11.22 -23.25
N ALA A 38 6.21 11.45 -23.62
CA ALA A 38 5.37 12.41 -22.92
C ALA A 38 5.15 12.00 -21.45
N PHE A 39 5.38 12.94 -20.54
CA PHE A 39 5.11 12.74 -19.11
C PHE A 39 3.60 12.63 -18.86
N ILE A 40 3.18 11.65 -18.05
CA ILE A 40 1.77 11.46 -17.70
C ILE A 40 1.43 12.24 -16.43
N PRO A 41 0.59 13.29 -16.49
CA PRO A 41 0.25 14.09 -15.33
C PRO A 41 -0.71 13.35 -14.38
N ASN A 42 -0.55 13.61 -13.08
CA ASN A 42 -1.30 12.94 -12.02
C ASN A 42 -1.95 13.94 -11.07
N ASP A 43 -3.17 13.60 -10.67
CA ASP A 43 -3.91 14.37 -9.69
C ASP A 43 -3.51 13.93 -8.27
N LEU A 44 -3.66 14.83 -7.31
CA LEU A 44 -3.48 14.54 -5.90
C LEU A 44 -4.52 15.28 -5.08
N ARG A 45 -5.09 14.58 -4.11
CA ARG A 45 -5.92 15.18 -3.08
C ARG A 45 -5.51 14.68 -1.70
N LEU A 46 -5.06 15.59 -0.86
CA LEU A 46 -4.88 15.41 0.58
C LEU A 46 -5.58 16.55 1.30
N ASP A 47 -6.46 16.25 2.24
CA ASP A 47 -7.25 17.26 2.98
C ASP A 47 -7.45 16.84 4.45
N SER A 48 -8.44 17.39 5.14
CA SER A 48 -8.76 17.05 6.53
C SER A 48 -9.30 15.63 6.69
N HIS A 49 -9.92 15.06 5.65
CA HIS A 49 -10.55 13.75 5.66
C HIS A 49 -9.71 12.69 4.94
N ARG A 50 -8.94 13.07 3.92
CA ARG A 50 -8.03 12.20 3.17
C ARG A 50 -6.60 12.61 3.49
N ARG A 51 -6.01 12.01 4.53
CA ARG A 51 -4.72 12.47 5.08
C ARG A 51 -3.56 11.59 4.68
N MET A 52 -3.79 10.31 4.41
CA MET A 52 -2.75 9.38 3.98
C MET A 52 -3.15 8.67 2.70
N LEU A 53 -2.24 8.62 1.73
CA LEU A 53 -2.34 7.73 0.58
C LEU A 53 -1.40 6.55 0.78
N VAL A 54 -1.95 5.34 0.83
CA VAL A 54 -1.17 4.11 0.71
C VAL A 54 -1.01 3.82 -0.78
N ILE A 55 0.21 3.97 -1.28
CA ILE A 55 0.55 3.92 -2.71
C ILE A 55 1.15 2.56 -3.01
N THR A 56 0.45 1.78 -3.84
CA THR A 56 0.90 0.46 -4.29
C THR A 56 1.19 0.45 -5.80
N GLY A 57 1.82 -0.61 -6.27
CA GLY A 57 2.14 -0.81 -7.68
C GLY A 57 3.62 -1.14 -7.92
N PRO A 58 3.97 -1.51 -9.16
CA PRO A 58 5.30 -1.98 -9.51
C PRO A 58 6.39 -0.91 -9.24
N ASN A 59 7.64 -1.35 -9.00
CA ASN A 59 8.78 -0.43 -8.75
C ASN A 59 8.96 0.62 -9.85
N MET A 60 8.89 0.19 -11.10
CA MET A 60 9.00 1.06 -12.28
C MET A 60 7.68 1.76 -12.62
N GLY A 61 6.64 1.62 -11.80
CA GLY A 61 5.33 2.22 -12.04
C GLY A 61 5.29 3.74 -11.82
N GLY A 62 6.30 4.33 -11.16
CA GLY A 62 6.40 5.78 -10.94
C GLY A 62 6.03 6.26 -9.53
N LYS A 63 5.94 5.36 -8.53
CA LYS A 63 5.60 5.70 -7.13
C LYS A 63 6.46 6.84 -6.57
N SER A 64 7.79 6.66 -6.61
CA SER A 64 8.72 7.67 -6.08
C SER A 64 8.67 8.99 -6.87
N THR A 65 8.44 8.94 -8.18
CA THR A 65 8.25 10.15 -9.02
C THR A 65 7.00 10.92 -8.59
N PHE A 66 5.88 10.23 -8.39
CA PHE A 66 4.62 10.82 -7.92
C PHE A 66 4.74 11.46 -6.52
N MET A 67 5.47 10.82 -5.62
CA MET A 67 5.71 11.38 -4.29
C MET A 67 6.65 12.59 -4.34
N ARG A 68 7.76 12.50 -5.08
CA ARG A 68 8.72 13.60 -5.22
C ARG A 68 8.10 14.81 -5.91
N GLN A 69 7.30 14.62 -6.96
CA GLN A 69 6.63 15.75 -7.62
C GLN A 69 5.69 16.50 -6.67
N THR A 70 5.02 15.79 -5.76
CA THR A 70 4.12 16.40 -4.79
C THR A 70 4.90 17.34 -3.86
N ALA A 71 6.01 16.86 -3.29
CA ALA A 71 6.87 17.70 -2.46
C ALA A 71 7.45 18.89 -3.24
N LEU A 72 7.89 18.67 -4.48
CA LEU A 72 8.43 19.75 -5.32
C LEU A 72 7.37 20.81 -5.64
N ILE A 73 6.13 20.42 -5.94
CA ILE A 73 5.02 21.35 -6.18
C ILE A 73 4.73 22.17 -4.91
N ALA A 74 4.70 21.52 -3.74
CA ALA A 74 4.51 22.21 -2.47
C ALA A 74 5.63 23.24 -2.20
N ILE A 75 6.89 22.85 -2.43
CA ILE A 75 8.05 23.76 -2.28
C ILE A 75 7.94 24.94 -3.25
N LEU A 76 7.67 24.68 -4.53
CA LEU A 76 7.57 25.73 -5.56
C LEU A 76 6.48 26.76 -5.22
N ALA A 77 5.33 26.31 -4.72
CA ALA A 77 4.27 27.20 -4.28
C ALA A 77 4.71 28.09 -3.10
N HIS A 78 5.38 27.52 -2.10
CA HIS A 78 5.81 28.24 -0.90
C HIS A 78 7.03 29.16 -1.10
N ILE A 79 7.81 28.98 -2.17
CA ILE A 79 8.83 29.96 -2.59
C ILE A 79 8.26 31.09 -3.48
N GLY A 80 6.95 31.08 -3.76
CA GLY A 80 6.28 32.08 -4.59
C GLY A 80 6.43 31.85 -6.11
N SER A 81 6.76 30.63 -6.54
CA SER A 81 6.82 30.26 -7.95
C SER A 81 5.46 29.78 -8.48
N PHE A 82 5.29 29.85 -9.80
CA PHE A 82 4.31 29.04 -10.50
C PHE A 82 4.71 27.55 -10.41
N VAL A 83 3.73 26.65 -10.53
CA VAL A 83 3.88 25.21 -10.31
C VAL A 83 3.57 24.38 -11.56
N PRO A 84 4.19 23.19 -11.71
CA PRO A 84 3.97 22.28 -12.85
C PRO A 84 2.65 21.50 -12.72
N ALA A 85 1.53 22.19 -12.74
CA ALA A 85 0.18 21.60 -12.66
C ALA A 85 -0.79 22.40 -13.52
N GLU A 86 -1.93 21.83 -13.91
CA GLU A 86 -3.01 22.62 -14.53
C GLU A 86 -3.62 23.57 -13.49
N LYS A 87 -3.91 23.03 -12.30
CA LYS A 87 -4.34 23.80 -11.13
C LYS A 87 -3.72 23.25 -9.87
N ALA A 88 -3.42 24.13 -8.93
CA ALA A 88 -2.95 23.73 -7.61
C ALA A 88 -3.52 24.64 -6.52
N ARG A 89 -4.07 24.03 -5.47
CA ARG A 89 -4.39 24.69 -4.20
C ARG A 89 -3.53 24.09 -3.12
N ILE A 90 -2.64 24.90 -2.55
CA ILE A 90 -1.61 24.46 -1.60
C ILE A 90 -1.89 25.12 -0.26
N GLY A 91 -2.19 24.30 0.74
CA GLY A 91 -2.44 24.72 2.10
C GLY A 91 -1.16 25.02 2.89
N SER A 92 -1.36 25.44 4.14
CA SER A 92 -0.25 25.64 5.08
C SER A 92 0.43 24.32 5.42
N ILE A 93 1.76 24.28 5.23
CA ILE A 93 2.66 23.16 5.53
C ILE A 93 3.81 23.70 6.35
N ASP A 94 4.07 23.11 7.52
CA ASP A 94 5.15 23.55 8.41
C ASP A 94 6.50 22.93 8.04
N ARG A 95 6.51 21.65 7.66
CA ARG A 95 7.70 20.87 7.31
C ARG A 95 7.39 19.81 6.27
N ILE A 96 8.40 19.49 5.45
CA ILE A 96 8.38 18.34 4.55
C ILE A 96 9.40 17.33 5.04
N PHE A 97 8.93 16.13 5.36
CA PHE A 97 9.75 15.00 5.76
C PHE A 97 9.81 13.98 4.63
N THR A 98 11.01 13.45 4.37
CA THR A 98 11.20 12.44 3.34
C THR A 98 12.04 11.29 3.88
N ARG A 99 11.48 10.09 3.86
CA ARG A 99 12.22 8.84 3.90
C ARG A 99 12.11 8.23 2.51
N ILE A 100 13.04 8.60 1.63
CA ILE A 100 13.17 8.02 0.29
C ILE A 100 14.52 7.31 0.28
N GLY A 101 14.51 6.00 0.00
CA GLY A 101 15.73 5.18 0.01
C GLY A 101 16.85 5.83 -0.82
N SER A 102 18.01 6.04 -0.20
CA SER A 102 19.25 6.39 -0.88
C SER A 102 19.88 5.11 -1.46
N SER A 103 20.53 5.25 -2.62
CA SER A 103 21.47 4.26 -3.12
C SER A 103 22.62 4.16 -2.11
N ASP A 104 22.77 2.97 -1.52
CA ASP A 104 23.85 2.49 -0.66
C ASP A 104 24.95 3.51 -0.31
N ASP A 105 24.81 4.17 0.84
CA ASP A 105 25.94 4.83 1.48
C ASP A 105 26.71 3.82 2.34
N LEU A 106 27.47 2.95 1.67
CA LEU A 106 28.32 1.93 2.28
C LEU A 106 29.49 2.53 3.08
N ALA A 107 29.68 3.87 3.06
CA ALA A 107 30.82 4.54 3.67
C ALA A 107 30.64 4.88 5.17
N SER A 108 29.43 4.74 5.72
CA SER A 108 29.10 5.24 7.07
C SER A 108 29.32 4.25 8.23
N GLY A 109 29.66 2.98 7.94
CA GLY A 109 29.86 1.94 8.98
C GLY A 109 28.60 1.60 9.80
N ARG A 110 27.43 2.14 9.45
CA ARG A 110 26.14 1.83 10.06
C ARG A 110 25.33 0.93 9.13
N SER A 111 24.54 0.00 9.69
CA SER A 111 23.59 -0.79 8.92
C SER A 111 22.60 0.16 8.20
N THR A 112 22.35 -0.09 6.92
CA THR A 112 21.38 0.67 6.11
C THR A 112 19.99 0.67 6.77
N PHE A 113 19.63 -0.42 7.44
CA PHE A 113 18.41 -0.51 8.23
C PHE A 113 18.41 0.40 9.46
N MET A 114 19.54 0.56 10.15
CA MET A 114 19.63 1.46 11.31
C MET A 114 19.48 2.93 10.89
N VAL A 115 20.05 3.31 9.74
CA VAL A 115 19.88 4.66 9.17
C VAL A 115 18.40 4.90 8.85
N GLU A 116 17.76 3.95 8.18
CA GLU A 116 16.33 3.98 7.89
C GLU A 116 15.45 4.15 9.13
N MET A 117 15.74 3.41 10.20
CA MET A 117 15.00 3.51 11.46
C MET A 117 15.25 4.84 12.17
N THR A 118 16.47 5.38 12.10
CA THR A 118 16.79 6.68 12.69
C THR A 118 16.08 7.82 11.95
N GLU A 119 16.04 7.77 10.61
CA GLU A 119 15.28 8.71 9.79
C GLU A 119 13.79 8.61 10.10
N THR A 120 13.24 7.41 10.15
CA THR A 120 11.84 7.17 10.51
C THR A 120 11.52 7.72 11.91
N ALA A 121 12.36 7.43 12.89
CA ALA A 121 12.19 7.95 14.25
C ALA A 121 12.19 9.48 14.25
N SER A 122 13.10 10.13 13.51
CA SER A 122 13.12 11.59 13.38
C SER A 122 11.82 12.15 12.83
N ILE A 123 11.26 11.51 11.80
CA ILE A 123 9.96 11.89 11.22
C ILE A 123 8.86 11.76 12.28
N LEU A 124 8.75 10.60 12.94
CA LEU A 124 7.67 10.33 13.90
C LEU A 124 7.73 11.22 15.15
N HIS A 125 8.92 11.70 15.54
CA HIS A 125 9.07 12.60 16.69
C HIS A 125 8.75 14.07 16.35
N ASN A 126 8.98 14.48 15.10
CA ASN A 126 8.98 15.90 14.74
C ASN A 126 7.86 16.31 13.76
N ALA A 127 7.20 15.35 13.11
CA ALA A 127 6.07 15.63 12.25
C ALA A 127 4.87 16.11 13.06
N THR A 128 4.20 17.12 12.54
CA THR A 128 2.97 17.66 13.12
C THR A 128 1.80 17.34 12.20
N ARG A 129 0.60 17.71 12.66
CA ARG A 129 -0.61 17.64 11.85
C ARG A 129 -0.51 18.46 10.55
N GLN A 130 0.36 19.49 10.48
CA GLN A 130 0.53 20.35 9.31
C GLN A 130 1.65 19.87 8.39
N SER A 131 2.39 18.84 8.76
CA SER A 131 3.54 18.37 7.99
C SER A 131 3.12 17.53 6.78
N LEU A 132 3.92 17.63 5.72
CA LEU A 132 3.90 16.69 4.60
C LEU A 132 4.96 15.62 4.82
N VAL A 133 4.56 14.37 4.83
CA VAL A 133 5.44 13.22 5.09
C VAL A 133 5.44 12.30 3.86
N ILE A 134 6.62 11.96 3.38
CA ILE A 134 6.83 10.98 2.30
C ILE A 134 7.58 9.79 2.88
N MET A 135 6.96 8.63 2.84
CA MET A 135 7.54 7.35 3.25
C MET A 135 7.63 6.44 2.02
N ASP A 136 8.84 6.05 1.62
CA ASP A 136 9.09 5.17 0.49
C ASP A 136 9.69 3.85 0.98
N GLU A 137 8.86 2.80 1.00
CA GLU A 137 9.27 1.41 1.08
C GLU A 137 10.13 1.07 2.33
N ILE A 138 9.67 1.54 3.48
CA ILE A 138 10.20 1.22 4.82
C ILE A 138 10.02 -0.27 5.15
N GLY A 139 10.96 -0.83 5.93
CA GLY A 139 10.91 -2.20 6.45
C GLY A 139 11.64 -3.22 5.59
N ARG A 140 12.22 -2.84 4.45
CA ARG A 140 12.83 -3.81 3.51
C ARG A 140 14.19 -4.35 3.94
N GLY A 141 14.90 -3.65 4.81
CA GLY A 141 16.23 -4.05 5.28
C GLY A 141 16.24 -5.11 6.39
N THR A 142 15.09 -5.70 6.74
CA THR A 142 14.93 -6.68 7.83
C THR A 142 14.05 -7.87 7.41
N SER A 143 13.73 -8.78 8.34
CA SER A 143 12.83 -9.91 8.10
C SER A 143 11.48 -9.42 7.57
N THR A 144 10.83 -10.20 6.69
CA THR A 144 9.59 -9.77 6.03
C THR A 144 8.49 -9.40 7.02
N PHE A 145 8.33 -10.20 8.09
CA PHE A 145 7.31 -9.97 9.12
C PHE A 145 7.65 -8.78 10.02
N ASP A 146 8.92 -8.61 10.41
CA ASP A 146 9.33 -7.44 11.20
C ASP A 146 9.16 -6.15 10.38
N GLY A 147 9.56 -6.19 9.11
CA GLY A 147 9.46 -5.08 8.18
C GLY A 147 8.01 -4.66 7.95
N LEU A 148 7.12 -5.63 7.70
CA LEU A 148 5.67 -5.41 7.58
C LEU A 148 5.11 -4.80 8.87
N SER A 149 5.44 -5.38 10.02
CA SER A 149 4.93 -4.93 11.33
C SER A 149 5.34 -3.50 11.64
N LEU A 150 6.61 -3.14 11.37
CA LEU A 150 7.11 -1.79 11.55
C LEU A 150 6.47 -0.81 10.56
N ALA A 151 6.35 -1.19 9.29
CA ALA A 151 5.71 -0.36 8.27
C ALA A 151 4.25 -0.05 8.64
N TRP A 152 3.50 -1.08 9.04
CA TRP A 152 2.11 -0.94 9.49
C TRP A 152 2.02 -0.04 10.72
N ALA A 153 2.85 -0.27 11.74
CA ALA A 153 2.83 0.52 12.97
C ALA A 153 3.18 2.00 12.70
N CYS A 154 4.14 2.27 11.83
CA CYS A 154 4.50 3.64 11.43
C CYS A 154 3.36 4.33 10.67
N ALA A 155 2.75 3.64 9.69
CA ALA A 155 1.61 4.15 8.94
C ALA A 155 0.40 4.42 9.87
N ASN A 156 0.10 3.51 10.80
CA ASN A 156 -0.94 3.71 11.80
C ASN A 156 -0.65 4.93 12.70
N TYR A 157 0.58 5.06 13.22
CA TYR A 157 0.96 6.19 14.06
C TYR A 157 0.86 7.54 13.33
N LEU A 158 1.33 7.60 12.07
CA LEU A 158 1.23 8.80 11.23
C LEU A 158 -0.22 9.19 10.91
N SER A 159 -1.10 8.21 10.68
CA SER A 159 -2.50 8.44 10.29
C SER A 159 -3.44 8.69 11.47
N VAL A 160 -3.22 8.02 12.61
CA VAL A 160 -4.08 8.09 13.80
C VAL A 160 -3.58 9.14 14.79
N LYS A 161 -2.30 9.09 15.19
CA LYS A 161 -1.77 9.90 16.28
C LYS A 161 -1.33 11.28 15.81
N ILE A 162 -0.49 11.34 14.78
CA ILE A 162 0.02 12.63 14.24
C ILE A 162 -1.02 13.25 13.30
N GLN A 163 -1.65 12.41 12.48
CA GLN A 163 -2.51 12.82 11.38
C GLN A 163 -1.75 13.78 10.44
N ALA A 164 -0.56 13.43 9.97
CA ALA A 164 0.16 14.25 8.98
C ALA A 164 -0.39 14.03 7.57
N LEU A 165 -0.19 14.98 6.64
CA LEU A 165 -0.42 14.74 5.22
C LEU A 165 0.65 13.75 4.72
N THR A 166 0.27 12.52 4.37
CA THR A 166 1.23 11.43 4.16
C THR A 166 1.06 10.75 2.81
N LEU A 167 2.17 10.58 2.10
CA LEU A 167 2.29 9.67 0.96
C LEU A 167 3.14 8.49 1.40
N PHE A 168 2.54 7.30 1.41
CA PHE A 168 3.17 6.08 1.92
C PHE A 168 3.25 5.03 0.80
N ALA A 169 4.39 4.96 0.10
CA ALA A 169 4.62 3.91 -0.88
C ALA A 169 5.12 2.63 -0.22
N THR A 170 4.55 1.49 -0.62
CA THR A 170 4.88 0.19 -0.03
C THR A 170 4.83 -0.95 -1.05
N HIS A 171 5.57 -2.02 -0.74
CA HIS A 171 5.46 -3.33 -1.38
C HIS A 171 4.60 -4.32 -0.60
N TYR A 172 4.32 -4.01 0.66
CA TYR A 172 3.49 -4.84 1.52
C TYR A 172 2.03 -4.67 1.13
N PHE A 173 1.45 -5.69 0.51
CA PHE A 173 0.06 -5.68 0.10
C PHE A 173 -0.88 -5.66 1.31
N GLU A 174 -0.46 -6.21 2.44
CA GLU A 174 -1.18 -6.24 3.70
C GLU A 174 -1.49 -4.84 4.25
N LEU A 175 -0.66 -3.84 3.91
CA LEU A 175 -0.93 -2.44 4.27
C LEU A 175 -2.16 -1.86 3.55
N THR A 176 -2.63 -2.50 2.47
CA THR A 176 -3.86 -2.08 1.78
C THR A 176 -5.13 -2.30 2.60
N GLN A 177 -5.05 -3.03 3.71
CA GLN A 177 -6.16 -3.19 4.66
C GLN A 177 -6.25 -2.04 5.68
N LEU A 178 -5.26 -1.15 5.72
CA LEU A 178 -5.25 -0.03 6.68
C LEU A 178 -6.44 0.95 6.51
N PRO A 179 -6.90 1.29 5.28
CA PRO A 179 -8.12 2.09 5.07
C PRO A 179 -9.39 1.53 5.71
N ASP A 180 -9.49 0.21 5.88
CA ASP A 180 -10.67 -0.41 6.52
C ASP A 180 -10.73 -0.11 8.02
N GLN A 181 -9.58 0.22 8.62
CA GLN A 181 -9.42 0.48 10.05
C GLN A 181 -9.30 1.96 10.37
N VAL A 182 -8.77 2.76 9.43
CA VAL A 182 -8.47 4.18 9.65
C VAL A 182 -9.12 5.00 8.52
N PRO A 183 -10.26 5.69 8.79
CA PRO A 183 -11.07 6.34 7.75
C PRO A 183 -10.37 7.43 6.95
N ASN A 184 -9.25 7.97 7.45
CA ASN A 184 -8.51 9.02 6.78
C ASN A 184 -7.36 8.53 5.87
N VAL A 185 -7.25 7.22 5.73
CA VAL A 185 -6.28 6.54 4.87
C VAL A 185 -7.01 6.05 3.63
N VAL A 186 -6.42 6.24 2.45
CA VAL A 186 -6.99 5.83 1.17
C VAL A 186 -5.95 5.06 0.37
N ASN A 187 -6.35 3.94 -0.23
CA ASN A 187 -5.50 3.24 -1.18
C ASN A 187 -5.50 3.92 -2.54
N VAL A 188 -4.31 4.05 -3.12
CA VAL A 188 -4.11 4.37 -4.52
C VAL A 188 -3.06 3.44 -5.12
N HIS A 189 -3.05 3.31 -6.43
CA HIS A 189 -2.03 2.52 -7.11
C HIS A 189 -1.63 3.14 -8.45
N LEU A 190 -0.41 2.82 -8.90
CA LEU A 190 -0.01 3.13 -10.27
C LEU A 190 -0.37 2.00 -11.21
N ALA A 191 -1.14 2.34 -12.24
CA ALA A 191 -1.70 1.39 -13.18
C ALA A 191 -0.61 0.79 -14.09
N ALA A 192 -0.70 -0.52 -14.29
CA ALA A 192 0.08 -1.27 -15.25
C ALA A 192 -0.86 -2.15 -16.07
N LYS A 193 -0.57 -2.31 -17.36
CA LYS A 193 -1.35 -3.15 -18.26
C LYS A 193 -0.46 -4.22 -18.87
N GLU A 194 -0.94 -5.46 -18.84
CA GLU A 194 -0.29 -6.54 -19.58
C GLU A 194 -0.59 -6.39 -21.07
N GLN A 195 0.47 -6.47 -21.89
CA GLN A 195 0.39 -6.43 -23.34
C GLN A 195 1.08 -7.67 -23.91
N GLY A 196 0.32 -8.76 -24.02
CA GLY A 196 0.85 -10.06 -24.41
C GLY A 196 1.84 -10.57 -23.37
N ASP A 197 3.12 -10.55 -23.75
CA ASP A 197 4.22 -11.06 -22.93
C ASP A 197 5.02 -9.98 -22.18
N THR A 198 4.63 -8.72 -22.32
CA THR A 198 5.27 -7.55 -21.70
C THR A 198 4.30 -6.78 -20.80
N ILE A 199 4.84 -5.90 -19.96
CA ILE A 199 4.05 -4.95 -19.15
C ILE A 199 4.28 -3.56 -19.70
N LEU A 200 3.19 -2.82 -19.87
CA LEU A 200 3.18 -1.40 -20.10
C LEU A 200 2.82 -0.68 -18.79
N PHE A 201 3.75 0.14 -18.28
CA PHE A 201 3.47 1.03 -17.15
C PHE A 201 2.73 2.27 -17.66
N LEU A 202 1.53 2.51 -17.15
CA LEU A 202 0.71 3.65 -17.60
C LEU A 202 1.09 4.95 -16.87
N HIS A 203 1.89 4.86 -15.81
CA HIS A 203 2.31 5.99 -14.96
C HIS A 203 1.14 6.85 -14.43
N LYS A 204 -0.08 6.33 -14.43
CA LYS A 204 -1.29 6.99 -13.94
C LYS A 204 -1.66 6.44 -12.58
N VAL A 205 -1.88 7.34 -11.62
CA VAL A 205 -2.41 7.02 -10.29
C VAL A 205 -3.92 6.83 -10.38
N LEU A 206 -4.41 5.70 -9.88
CA LEU A 206 -5.82 5.34 -9.80
C LEU A 206 -6.20 5.05 -8.33
N GLU A 207 -7.48 5.22 -8.03
CA GLU A 207 -8.05 4.89 -6.72
C GLU A 207 -8.06 3.36 -6.48
N GLY A 208 -8.01 2.97 -5.22
CA GLY A 208 -8.03 1.58 -4.78
C GLY A 208 -6.64 0.94 -4.75
N PRO A 209 -6.51 -0.24 -4.12
CA PRO A 209 -5.26 -0.98 -4.08
C PRO A 209 -4.92 -1.59 -5.44
N ALA A 210 -3.63 -1.90 -5.67
CA ALA A 210 -3.22 -2.66 -6.84
C ALA A 210 -3.78 -4.10 -6.77
N ASN A 211 -4.25 -4.66 -7.88
CA ASN A 211 -4.90 -5.97 -7.87
C ASN A 211 -3.91 -7.14 -7.80
N GLN A 212 -2.64 -6.93 -8.20
CA GLN A 212 -1.63 -7.97 -8.37
C GLN A 212 -0.20 -7.42 -8.23
N SER A 213 0.74 -8.30 -7.85
CA SER A 213 2.18 -8.03 -7.94
C SER A 213 2.73 -8.47 -9.29
N TYR A 214 3.53 -7.61 -9.93
CA TYR A 214 4.05 -7.83 -11.28
C TYR A 214 5.52 -8.28 -11.31
N GLY A 215 6.04 -8.80 -10.19
CA GLY A 215 7.48 -9.10 -10.04
C GLY A 215 8.03 -10.07 -11.11
N LEU A 216 7.28 -11.14 -11.43
CA LEU A 216 7.73 -12.15 -12.41
C LEU A 216 7.73 -11.60 -13.84
N GLN A 217 6.77 -10.77 -14.18
CA GLN A 217 6.69 -10.14 -15.49
C GLN A 217 7.79 -9.08 -15.68
N VAL A 218 8.13 -8.33 -14.62
CA VAL A 218 9.28 -7.41 -14.63
C VAL A 218 10.59 -8.20 -14.83
N ALA A 219 10.74 -9.35 -14.19
CA ALA A 219 11.90 -10.23 -14.40
C ALA A 219 11.98 -10.76 -15.85
N LYS A 220 10.83 -11.09 -16.47
CA LYS A 220 10.78 -11.46 -17.89
C LYS A 220 11.23 -10.30 -18.80
N LEU A 221 10.79 -9.07 -18.51
CA LEU A 221 11.21 -7.87 -19.24
C LEU A 221 12.71 -7.59 -19.08
N ALA A 222 13.27 -7.89 -17.91
CA ALA A 222 14.71 -7.81 -17.66
C ALA A 222 15.54 -8.92 -18.37
N GLY A 223 14.90 -9.83 -19.10
CA GLY A 223 15.59 -10.89 -19.86
C GLY A 223 15.94 -12.12 -19.04
N VAL A 224 15.31 -12.34 -17.88
CA VAL A 224 15.52 -13.57 -17.09
C VAL A 224 15.05 -14.79 -17.90
N PRO A 225 15.84 -15.89 -17.96
CA PRO A 225 15.51 -17.06 -18.78
C PRO A 225 14.13 -17.65 -18.48
N ALA A 226 13.41 -18.05 -19.53
CA ALA A 226 12.04 -18.56 -19.43
C ALA A 226 11.90 -19.73 -18.43
N ALA A 227 12.86 -20.65 -18.41
CA ALA A 227 12.87 -21.77 -17.47
C ALA A 227 12.92 -21.32 -15.99
N VAL A 228 13.62 -20.22 -15.69
CA VAL A 228 13.68 -19.64 -14.34
C VAL A 228 12.34 -19.01 -13.99
N ILE A 229 11.73 -18.26 -14.91
CA ILE A 229 10.40 -17.66 -14.72
C ILE A 229 9.33 -18.73 -14.50
N GLU A 230 9.34 -19.83 -15.26
CA GLU A 230 8.40 -20.94 -15.07
C GLU A 230 8.54 -21.60 -13.70
N ASN A 231 9.78 -21.84 -13.24
CA ASN A 231 10.03 -22.38 -11.91
C ASN A 231 9.56 -21.40 -10.81
N ALA A 232 9.82 -20.11 -10.98
CA ALA A 232 9.37 -19.08 -10.06
C ALA A 232 7.83 -18.99 -10.00
N LYS A 233 7.14 -19.09 -11.15
CA LYS A 233 5.67 -19.19 -11.22
C LYS A 233 5.14 -20.38 -10.41
N ARG A 234 5.73 -21.57 -10.59
CA ARG A 234 5.32 -22.77 -9.82
C ARG A 234 5.52 -22.56 -8.32
N LYS A 235 6.63 -21.94 -7.91
CA LYS A 235 6.91 -21.68 -6.50
C LYS A 235 5.95 -20.65 -5.90
N LEU A 236 5.63 -19.58 -6.65
CA LEU A 236 4.66 -18.58 -6.22
C LEU A 236 3.28 -19.21 -5.97
N SER A 237 2.79 -20.02 -6.91
CA SER A 237 1.51 -20.73 -6.73
C SER A 237 1.51 -21.72 -5.57
N GLN A 238 2.67 -22.26 -5.16
CA GLN A 238 2.76 -23.09 -3.95
C GLN A 238 2.65 -22.24 -2.68
N LEU A 239 3.32 -21.08 -2.63
CA LEU A 239 3.28 -20.17 -1.50
C LEU A 239 1.87 -19.60 -1.29
N GLU A 240 1.22 -19.14 -2.37
CA GLU A 240 -0.17 -18.63 -2.31
C GLU A 240 -1.15 -19.69 -1.77
N LYS A 241 -0.99 -20.96 -2.16
CA LYS A 241 -1.79 -22.07 -1.63
C LYS A 241 -1.50 -22.36 -0.16
N GLN A 242 -0.25 -22.22 0.27
CA GLN A 242 0.13 -22.39 1.68
C GLN A 242 -0.45 -21.28 2.54
N ASP A 243 -0.44 -20.04 2.07
CA ASP A 243 -1.04 -18.91 2.78
C ASP A 243 -2.56 -19.03 2.89
N LEU A 244 -3.23 -19.46 1.82
CA LEU A 244 -4.68 -19.77 1.86
C LEU A 244 -5.00 -20.86 2.88
N ASN A 245 -4.23 -21.96 2.89
CA ASN A 245 -4.42 -23.03 3.87
C ASN A 245 -4.13 -22.57 5.31
N ASN A 246 -3.09 -21.75 5.50
CA ASN A 246 -2.75 -21.19 6.81
C ASN A 246 -3.79 -20.18 7.30
N GLN A 247 -4.41 -19.39 6.43
CA GLN A 247 -5.51 -18.50 6.80
C GLN A 247 -6.76 -19.28 7.22
N VAL A 248 -7.10 -20.37 6.50
CA VAL A 248 -8.21 -21.27 6.88
C VAL A 248 -7.94 -21.95 8.24
N LEU A 249 -6.70 -22.35 8.50
CA LEU A 249 -6.29 -22.94 9.77
C LEU A 249 -6.20 -21.89 10.90
N ALA A 250 -5.82 -20.64 10.62
CA ALA A 250 -5.77 -19.55 11.59
C ALA A 250 -7.16 -19.07 12.00
N THR A 251 -8.14 -19.09 11.09
CA THR A 251 -9.56 -18.91 11.46
C THR A 251 -10.11 -20.05 12.31
N ALA A 252 -9.50 -21.24 12.26
CA ALA A 252 -9.87 -22.38 13.13
C ALA A 252 -9.17 -22.35 14.50
N ASN A 253 -8.14 -21.52 14.69
CA ASN A 253 -7.30 -21.47 15.90
C ASN A 253 -7.09 -20.03 16.43
N GLN A 254 -8.16 -19.24 16.55
CA GLN A 254 -8.11 -18.08 17.44
C GLN A 254 -8.18 -18.56 18.90
N PRO A 255 -7.18 -18.27 19.76
CA PRO A 255 -7.35 -18.40 21.19
C PRO A 255 -8.31 -17.30 21.66
N LEU A 256 -9.49 -17.70 22.14
CA LEU A 256 -10.44 -16.81 22.80
C LEU A 256 -9.78 -16.15 24.02
N GLN A 257 -9.44 -14.87 23.91
CA GLN A 257 -9.09 -14.06 25.07
C GLN A 257 -10.35 -13.34 25.58
N SER A 258 -10.99 -14.00 26.54
CA SER A 258 -11.80 -13.43 27.64
C SER A 258 -12.89 -12.41 27.30
N ASP A 259 -14.05 -12.89 26.85
CA ASP A 259 -15.34 -12.29 27.23
C ASP A 259 -15.87 -13.04 28.47
N LEU A 260 -15.68 -12.44 29.65
CA LEU A 260 -15.97 -13.05 30.95
C LEU A 260 -17.47 -13.03 31.34
N PHE A 261 -18.38 -12.69 30.41
CA PHE A 261 -19.82 -12.59 30.67
C PHE A 261 -20.74 -13.04 29.52
N ALA A 262 -20.27 -13.81 28.55
CA ALA A 262 -21.14 -14.44 27.55
C ALA A 262 -21.32 -15.93 27.90
N GLU A 263 -22.57 -16.40 27.99
CA GLU A 263 -22.87 -17.84 28.02
C GLU A 263 -22.18 -18.51 26.83
N PRO A 264 -21.57 -19.69 27.01
CA PRO A 264 -20.84 -20.35 25.94
C PRO A 264 -21.79 -20.54 24.74
N PRO A 265 -21.36 -20.20 23.50
CA PRO A 265 -22.17 -20.48 22.34
C PRO A 265 -22.43 -21.99 22.32
N SER A 266 -23.69 -22.38 22.44
CA SER A 266 -24.08 -23.79 22.36
C SER A 266 -23.54 -24.33 21.03
N PRO A 267 -22.74 -25.41 21.04
CA PRO A 267 -22.14 -25.93 19.82
C PRO A 267 -23.25 -26.23 18.81
N HIS A 268 -23.03 -25.82 17.56
CA HIS A 268 -24.01 -26.00 16.50
C HIS A 268 -24.43 -27.48 16.42
N PRO A 269 -25.72 -27.83 16.34
CA PRO A 269 -26.22 -29.21 16.45
C PRO A 269 -25.55 -30.21 15.49
N VAL A 270 -25.10 -29.70 14.34
CA VAL A 270 -24.33 -30.44 13.31
C VAL A 270 -22.98 -30.93 13.85
N VAL A 271 -22.27 -30.09 14.60
CA VAL A 271 -20.94 -30.42 15.15
C VAL A 271 -21.07 -31.51 16.22
N GLU A 272 -22.08 -31.41 17.09
CA GLU A 272 -22.35 -32.49 18.06
C GLU A 272 -22.69 -33.82 17.40
N THR A 273 -23.48 -33.78 16.32
CA THR A 273 -23.89 -34.98 15.60
C THR A 273 -22.70 -35.65 14.92
N LEU A 274 -21.77 -34.86 14.36
CA LEU A 274 -20.53 -35.36 13.76
C LEU A 274 -19.57 -35.95 14.80
N CYS A 275 -19.42 -35.33 15.96
CA CYS A 275 -18.54 -35.85 17.02
C CYS A 275 -19.00 -37.20 17.60
N LYS A 276 -20.30 -37.51 17.51
CA LYS A 276 -20.89 -38.77 18.00
C LYS A 276 -20.98 -39.85 16.92
N LEU A 277 -20.67 -39.54 15.67
CA LEU A 277 -20.79 -40.46 14.55
C LEU A 277 -19.52 -41.29 14.40
N ASP A 278 -19.67 -42.60 14.34
CA ASP A 278 -18.60 -43.52 13.95
C ASP A 278 -18.77 -43.89 12.46
N PRO A 279 -17.88 -43.42 11.56
CA PRO A 279 -17.97 -43.66 10.13
C PRO A 279 -17.80 -45.13 9.75
N ASP A 280 -17.07 -45.91 10.55
CA ASP A 280 -16.79 -47.32 10.25
C ASP A 280 -17.98 -48.23 10.58
N CYS A 281 -18.96 -47.71 11.32
CA CYS A 281 -20.17 -48.44 11.72
C CYS A 281 -21.42 -48.13 10.86
N ILE A 282 -21.29 -47.36 9.78
CA ILE A 282 -22.44 -46.99 8.92
C ILE A 282 -22.27 -47.50 7.48
N ASN A 283 -23.38 -47.87 6.84
CA ASN A 283 -23.38 -48.25 5.43
C ASN A 283 -23.57 -47.05 4.51
N ALA A 284 -23.25 -47.21 3.22
CA ALA A 284 -23.28 -46.13 2.23
C ALA A 284 -24.64 -45.43 2.10
N ARG A 285 -25.75 -46.13 2.32
CA ARG A 285 -27.09 -45.53 2.28
C ARG A 285 -27.35 -44.65 3.51
N GLN A 286 -26.98 -45.15 4.70
CA GLN A 286 -27.08 -44.38 5.95
C GLN A 286 -26.17 -43.15 5.94
N ALA A 287 -24.99 -43.25 5.34
CA ALA A 287 -24.09 -42.11 5.16
C ALA A 287 -24.73 -41.03 4.28
N LEU A 288 -25.40 -41.42 3.18
CA LEU A 288 -26.09 -40.46 2.31
C LEU A 288 -27.28 -39.80 3.02
N ASP A 289 -28.07 -40.56 3.78
CA ASP A 289 -29.18 -40.04 4.56
C ASP A 289 -28.72 -39.07 5.67
N LEU A 290 -27.56 -39.34 6.29
CA LEU A 290 -26.91 -38.46 7.27
C LEU A 290 -26.50 -37.13 6.65
N ILE A 291 -25.97 -37.12 5.41
CA ILE A 291 -25.58 -35.88 4.71
C ILE A 291 -26.79 -34.98 4.48
N TYR A 292 -27.93 -35.54 4.05
CA TYR A 292 -29.15 -34.76 3.89
C TYR A 292 -29.65 -34.18 5.22
N LYS A 293 -29.60 -34.98 6.29
CA LYS A 293 -29.99 -34.55 7.63
C LYS A 293 -29.10 -33.43 8.18
N LEU A 294 -27.78 -33.51 7.98
CA LEU A 294 -26.85 -32.45 8.40
C LEU A 294 -27.09 -31.15 7.63
N LYS A 295 -27.46 -31.25 6.33
CA LYS A 295 -27.81 -30.08 5.51
C LYS A 295 -29.09 -29.39 5.98
N GLU A 296 -30.12 -30.14 6.35
CA GLU A 296 -31.33 -29.56 6.96
C GLU A 296 -31.05 -28.86 8.29
N MET A 297 -30.11 -29.39 9.08
CA MET A 297 -29.69 -28.80 10.36
C MET A 297 -28.84 -27.53 10.21
N THR A 298 -28.27 -27.25 9.03
CA THR A 298 -27.59 -25.98 8.73
C THR A 298 -28.51 -24.87 8.21
N GLU A 299 -29.75 -25.20 7.81
CA GLU A 299 -30.71 -24.23 7.26
C GLU A 299 -31.67 -23.63 8.30
N LYS A 300 -31.66 -24.12 9.54
CA LYS A 300 -32.38 -23.51 10.67
C LYS A 300 -31.39 -22.81 11.61
N PRO A 301 -31.64 -21.52 11.96
CA PRO A 301 -30.74 -20.72 12.80
C PRO A 301 -30.62 -21.26 14.22
#